data_AF-X1L8T5-F1
#
_entry.id   AF-X1L8T5-F1
#
_cell.length_a   1.000
_cell.length_b   1.000
_cell.length_c   1.000
_cell.angle_alpha   90.00
_cell.angle_beta   90.00
_cell.angle_gamma   90.00
#
_symmetry.space_group_name_H-M   'P 1'
#
loop_
_entity.id
_entity.type
_entity.pdbx_description
1 polymer ?
#
loop_
_entity_poly.entity_id
_entity_poly.type
_entity_poly.pdbx_seq_one_letter_code
_entity_poly.pdbx_strand_id
1 'polypeptide(L)'
;KDLSDEININVDKIFIIVNRVNGKLDDRLKKYIEEKKLDLLGIINMDDDIYEVDISGKTIFDIPEDSLALKQVKKLIEKLKL
;
A
#
# COMPACT_ATOMS: atom_id res chain seq x y z
N LYS A 1 -1.85 16.17 12.25
CA LYS A 1 -3.18 16.21 11.63
C LYS A 1 -2.95 17.05 10.38
N ASP A 2 -2.11 16.53 9.48
CA ASP A 2 -1.28 17.38 8.57
C ASP A 2 -0.97 16.67 7.24
N LEU A 3 -1.84 15.74 6.81
CA LEU A 3 -1.75 15.20 5.44
C LEU A 3 -3.10 15.32 4.72
N SER A 4 -4.20 15.21 5.46
CA SER A 4 -5.55 15.36 4.94
C SER A 4 -6.01 16.81 4.78
N ASP A 5 -5.50 17.73 5.60
CA ASP A 5 -5.91 19.16 5.59
C ASP A 5 -5.32 19.94 4.40
N GLU A 6 -4.29 19.43 3.71
CA GLU A 6 -3.64 20.11 2.59
C GLU A 6 -4.31 19.85 1.23
N ILE A 7 -5.29 18.93 1.17
CA ILE A 7 -5.98 18.60 -0.07
C ILE A 7 -7.49 18.69 0.16
N ASN A 8 -8.07 19.80 -0.33
CA ASN A 8 -9.51 20.09 -0.28
C ASN A 8 -10.30 19.15 -1.22
N ILE A 9 -10.24 17.85 -0.95
CA ILE A 9 -10.89 16.80 -1.72
C ILE A 9 -12.20 16.44 -1.01
N ASN A 10 -13.32 16.55 -1.71
CA ASN A 10 -14.61 16.07 -1.24
C ASN A 10 -14.68 14.54 -1.41
N VAL A 11 -14.02 13.79 -0.52
CA VAL A 11 -13.93 12.32 -0.54
C VAL A 11 -14.78 11.71 0.57
N ASP A 12 -15.67 10.78 0.20
CA ASP A 12 -16.51 10.03 1.15
C ASP A 12 -15.69 9.09 2.05
N LYS A 13 -14.58 8.53 1.54
CA LYS A 13 -13.72 7.60 2.27
C LYS A 13 -12.26 7.82 1.89
N ILE A 14 -11.39 7.83 2.91
CA ILE A 14 -9.93 7.94 2.75
C ILE A 14 -9.31 6.73 3.43
N PHE A 15 -8.45 6.02 2.70
CA PHE A 15 -7.72 4.87 3.24
C PHE A 15 -6.21 5.04 3.06
N ILE A 16 -5.44 4.41 3.95
CA ILE A 16 -3.98 4.31 3.84
C ILE A 16 -3.55 2.90 3.47
N ILE A 17 -2.54 2.79 2.62
CA ILE A 17 -1.84 1.54 2.30
C ILE A 17 -0.38 1.73 2.71
N VAL A 18 0.16 0.80 3.49
CA VAL A 18 1.58 0.82 3.87
C VAL A 18 2.35 -0.12 2.95
N ASN A 19 3.28 0.42 2.16
CA ASN A 19 4.09 -0.34 1.21
C ASN A 19 5.48 -0.69 1.79
N ARG A 20 6.20 -1.63 1.14
CA ARG A 20 7.56 -2.07 1.46
C ARG A 20 7.67 -2.60 2.90
N VAL A 21 6.66 -3.36 3.33
CA VAL A 21 6.64 -3.97 4.66
C VAL A 21 7.45 -5.25 4.66
N ASN A 22 8.29 -5.46 5.68
CA ASN A 22 9.03 -6.71 5.84
C ASN A 22 8.15 -7.75 6.58
N GLY A 23 7.14 -8.26 5.88
CA GLY A 23 6.21 -9.28 6.36
C GLY A 23 5.09 -8.76 7.27
N LYS A 24 5.42 -8.08 8.37
CA LYS A 24 4.44 -7.51 9.32
C LYS A 24 4.68 -6.02 9.56
N LEU A 25 3.59 -5.31 9.81
CA LEU A 25 3.62 -3.89 10.14
C LEU A 25 4.32 -3.68 11.48
N ASP A 26 5.26 -2.71 11.53
CA ASP A 26 5.93 -2.32 12.77
C ASP A 26 4.90 -1.76 13.78
N ASP A 27 4.99 -2.21 15.04
CA ASP A 27 4.02 -1.84 16.07
C ASP A 27 3.98 -0.33 16.36
N ARG A 28 5.10 0.39 16.18
CA ARG A 28 5.13 1.85 16.35
C ARG A 28 4.34 2.54 15.25
N LEU A 29 4.47 2.05 14.01
CA LEU A 29 3.71 2.57 12.87
C LEU A 29 2.23 2.22 13.00
N LYS A 30 1.90 1.01 13.48
CA LYS A 30 0.53 0.61 13.79
C LYS A 30 -0.11 1.55 14.82
N LYS A 31 0.56 1.81 15.94
CA LYS A 31 0.09 2.76 16.96
C LYS A 31 -0.10 4.16 16.39
N TYR A 32 0.83 4.64 15.56
CA TYR A 32 0.71 5.95 14.92
C TYR A 32 -0.52 6.06 14.02
N ILE A 33 -0.83 5.02 13.24
CA ILE A 33 -2.03 4.97 12.39
C ILE A 33 -3.30 5.02 13.24
N GLU A 34 -3.34 4.26 14.34
CA GLU A 34 -4.46 4.24 15.29
C GLU A 34 -4.65 5.60 15.97
N GLU A 35 -3.56 6.24 16.45
CA GLU A 35 -3.59 7.58 17.07
C GLU A 35 -4.07 8.67 16.11
N LYS A 36 -3.71 8.56 14.82
CA LYS A 36 -4.12 9.51 13.78
C LYS A 36 -5.51 9.21 13.22
N LYS A 37 -6.19 8.15 13.67
CA LYS A 37 -7.50 7.71 13.17
C LYS A 37 -7.52 7.54 11.64
N LEU A 38 -6.45 6.97 11.09
CA LEU A 38 -6.35 6.66 9.68
C LEU A 38 -6.88 5.25 9.41
N ASP A 39 -7.69 5.09 8.37
CA ASP A 39 -8.25 3.80 8.00
C ASP A 39 -7.25 2.99 7.15
N LEU A 40 -6.58 2.01 7.77
CA LEU A 40 -5.65 1.13 7.08
C LEU A 40 -6.39 0.09 6.22
N LEU A 41 -6.29 0.21 4.89
CA LEU A 41 -6.84 -0.79 3.95
C LEU A 41 -6.03 -2.10 3.97
N GLY A 42 -4.71 -1.96 4.15
CA GLY A 42 -3.79 -3.07 4.34
C GLY A 42 -2.34 -2.70 4.05
N ILE A 43 -1.52 -3.75 3.90
CA ILE A 43 -0.09 -3.64 3.66
C ILE A 43 0.28 -4.27 2.32
N ILE A 44 1.38 -3.80 1.74
CA ILE A 44 2.06 -4.42 0.60
C ILE A 44 3.48 -4.73 1.08
N ASN A 45 3.81 -6.02 1.10
CA ASN A 45 5.15 -6.47 1.47
C ASN A 45 6.19 -6.11 0.40
N MET A 46 7.46 -6.08 0.81
CA MET A 46 8.57 -6.09 -0.16
C MET A 46 8.46 -7.32 -1.06
N ASP A 47 8.88 -7.14 -2.31
CA ASP A 47 8.80 -8.16 -3.35
C ASP A 47 10.05 -8.04 -4.23
N ASP A 48 10.80 -9.14 -4.34
CA ASP A 48 12.03 -9.21 -5.12
C ASP A 48 11.74 -9.02 -6.61
N ASP A 49 10.56 -9.44 -7.11
CA ASP A 49 10.16 -9.25 -8.50
C ASP A 49 10.07 -7.75 -8.86
N ILE A 50 9.59 -6.92 -7.93
CA ILE A 50 9.55 -5.46 -8.11
C ILE A 50 10.95 -4.87 -8.15
N TYR A 51 11.84 -5.35 -7.27
CA TYR A 51 13.22 -4.90 -7.22
C TYR A 51 13.96 -5.22 -8.53
N GLU A 52 13.79 -6.43 -9.05
CA GLU A 52 14.41 -6.87 -10.30
C GLU A 52 13.88 -6.11 -11.52
N VAL A 53 12.58 -5.78 -11.54
CA VAL A 53 11.99 -4.95 -12.61
C VAL A 53 12.56 -3.53 -12.57
N ASP A 54 12.66 -2.94 -11.38
CA ASP A 54 13.19 -1.58 -11.18
C ASP A 54 14.67 -1.49 -11.61
N ILE A 55 15.51 -2.44 -11.15
CA ILE A 55 16.94 -2.45 -11.48
C ILE A 55 17.20 -2.77 -12.96
N SER A 56 16.33 -3.56 -13.60
CA SER A 56 16.41 -3.89 -15.02
C SER A 56 15.89 -2.77 -15.93
N GLY A 57 15.36 -1.67 -15.39
CA GLY A 57 14.74 -0.59 -16.15
C GLY A 57 13.48 -1.03 -16.91
N LYS A 58 12.82 -2.10 -16.44
CA LYS A 58 11.57 -2.62 -17.00
C LYS A 58 10.37 -1.86 -16.43
N THR A 59 9.21 -2.00 -17.07
CA THR A 59 7.99 -1.33 -16.62
C THR A 59 7.26 -2.15 -15.56
N ILE A 60 6.38 -1.51 -14.79
CA ILE A 60 5.49 -2.19 -13.85
C ILE A 60 4.58 -3.24 -14.52
N PHE A 61 4.34 -3.11 -15.84
CA PHE A 61 3.57 -4.08 -16.61
C PHE A 61 4.35 -5.39 -16.87
N ASP A 62 5.67 -5.38 -16.68
CA ASP A 62 6.54 -6.54 -16.84
C ASP A 62 6.67 -7.37 -15.54
N ILE A 63 5.96 -6.99 -14.47
CA ILE A 63 5.95 -7.75 -13.22
C ILE A 63 5.25 -9.10 -13.45
N PRO A 64 5.83 -10.23 -12.99
CA PRO A 64 5.19 -11.53 -13.05
C PRO A 64 3.80 -11.53 -12.39
N GLU A 65 2.82 -12.23 -12.98
CA GLU A 65 1.48 -12.34 -12.38
C GLU A 65 1.49 -12.98 -10.98
N ASP A 66 2.54 -13.76 -10.70
CA ASP A 66 2.71 -14.46 -9.44
C ASP A 66 3.34 -13.59 -8.33
N SER A 67 3.76 -12.36 -8.66
CA SER A 67 4.34 -11.38 -7.72
C SER A 67 3.47 -11.23 -6.47
N LEU A 68 4.12 -11.32 -5.33
CA LEU A 68 3.50 -11.19 -4.02
C LEU A 68 2.85 -9.81 -3.84
N ALA A 69 3.52 -8.74 -4.28
CA ALA A 69 3.01 -7.38 -4.23
C ALA A 69 1.80 -7.20 -5.15
N LEU A 70 1.87 -7.71 -6.39
CA LEU A 70 0.75 -7.63 -7.33
C LEU A 70 -0.50 -8.35 -6.80
N LYS A 71 -0.33 -9.54 -6.24
CA LYS A 71 -1.42 -10.28 -5.58
C LYS A 71 -2.01 -9.52 -4.39
N GLN A 72 -1.17 -8.89 -3.57
CA GLN A 72 -1.65 -8.08 -2.43
C GLN A 72 -2.46 -6.87 -2.91
N VAL A 73 -1.97 -6.15 -3.93
CA VAL A 73 -2.70 -5.03 -4.53
C VAL A 73 -4.06 -5.46 -5.07
N LYS A 74 -4.11 -6.56 -5.83
CA LYS A 74 -5.38 -7.12 -6.33
C LYS A 74 -6.38 -7.36 -5.19
N LYS A 75 -5.94 -8.01 -4.10
CA LYS A 75 -6.76 -8.24 -2.90
C LYS A 75 -7.21 -6.95 -2.21
N LEU A 76 -6.38 -5.91 -2.18
CA LEU A 76 -6.76 -4.61 -1.59
C LEU A 76 -7.82 -3.91 -2.43
N ILE A 77 -7.73 -4.00 -3.77
CA ILE A 77 -8.73 -3.45 -4.69
C ILE A 77 -10.06 -4.19 -4.52
N GLU A 78 -10.06 -5.52 -4.41
CA GLU A 78 -11.28 -6.30 -4.15
C GLU A 78 -12.02 -5.84 -2.88
N LYS A 79 -11.29 -5.42 -1.83
CA LYS A 79 -11.91 -4.88 -0.60
C LYS A 79 -12.62 -3.55 -0.81
N LEU A 80 -12.19 -2.75 -1.79
CA LEU A 80 -12.81 -1.47 -2.10
C LEU A 80 -14.15 -1.64 -2.82
N LYS A 81 -14.48 -2.85 -3.29
CA LYS A 81 -15.71 -3.17 -4.04
C LYS A 81 -15.94 -2.19 -5.19
N LEU A 82 -14.86 -1.82 -5.87
CA LEU A 82 -14.87 -1.01 -7.09
C LEU A 82 -15.35 -1.83 -8.28
#